data_AF-A0A8S2RVF9-F1
#
_entry.id   AF-A0A8S2RVF9-F1
#
_cell.length_a   1.000
_cell.length_b   1.000
_cell.length_c   1.000
_cell.angle_alpha   90.00
_cell.angle_beta   90.00
_cell.angle_gamma   90.00
#
_symmetry.space_group_name_H-M   'P 1'
#
loop_
_entity.id
_entity.type
_entity.pdbx_description
1 polymer ?
#
loop_
_entity_poly.entity_id
_entity_poly.type
_entity_poly.pdbx_seq_one_letter_code
_entity_poly.pdbx_strand_id
1 'polypeptide(L)' 'MPLWYYDKKEIKSTPSIQDGVDQETEQRYRREGCRFILDLGIRLGLRSETMGTGAVFFHRFYMFHSFKQYPRY' A
#
# COMPACT_ATOMS: atom_id res chain seq x y z
N MET A 1 -14.20 7.28 -15.10
CA MET A 1 -13.18 6.46 -14.39
C MET A 1 -13.32 6.74 -12.89
N PRO A 2 -13.23 5.72 -12.02
CA PRO A 2 -13.22 5.98 -10.58
C PRO A 2 -12.00 6.83 -10.20
N LEU A 3 -12.19 7.78 -9.28
CA LEU A 3 -11.15 8.71 -8.83
C LEU A 3 -10.27 8.03 -7.76
N TRP A 4 -8.96 7.96 -8.01
CA TRP A 4 -7.96 7.30 -7.14
C TRP A 4 -6.94 8.28 -6.58
N TYR A 5 -7.28 9.56 -6.60
CA TYR A 5 -6.46 10.64 -6.07
C TYR A 5 -7.14 11.14 -4.80
N TYR A 6 -6.34 11.29 -3.75
CA TYR A 6 -6.84 11.61 -2.41
C TYR A 6 -6.12 12.84 -1.88
N ASP A 7 -6.84 13.66 -1.13
CA ASP A 7 -6.24 14.75 -0.38
C ASP A 7 -5.43 14.23 0.80
N LYS A 8 -4.47 15.05 1.27
CA LYS A 8 -3.66 14.73 2.46
C LYS A 8 -4.52 14.47 3.70
N LYS A 9 -5.74 15.01 3.76
CA LYS A 9 -6.69 14.79 4.86
C LYS A 9 -7.28 13.38 4.81
N GLU A 10 -7.61 12.88 3.61
CA GLU A 10 -8.17 11.55 3.42
C GLU A 10 -7.12 10.46 3.69
N ILE A 11 -5.86 10.72 3.30
CA ILE A 11 -4.72 9.83 3.62
C ILE A 11 -4.47 9.75 5.14
N LYS A 12 -4.94 10.72 5.93
CA LYS A 12 -4.87 10.69 7.41
C LYS A 12 -6.08 9.99 8.05
N SER A 13 -7.02 9.48 7.27
CA SER A 13 -8.21 8.78 7.74
C SER A 13 -8.44 7.48 6.97
N THR A 14 -7.36 6.76 6.70
CA THR A 14 -7.43 5.43 6.09
C THR A 14 -8.09 4.42 7.06
N PRO A 15 -8.60 3.28 6.55
CA PRO A 15 -9.13 2.21 7.40
C PRO A 15 -8.12 1.71 8.44
N SER A 16 -6.82 1.70 8.11
CA SER A 16 -5.77 1.34 9.06
C SER A 16 -5.66 2.33 10.22
N ILE A 17 -5.71 3.64 9.95
CA ILE A 17 -5.69 4.67 10.99
C ILE A 17 -6.95 4.61 11.85
N GLN A 18 -8.12 4.41 11.23
CA GLN A 18 -9.38 4.26 11.95
C GLN A 18 -9.39 3.03 12.86
N ASP A 19 -8.71 1.95 12.45
CA ASP A 19 -8.48 0.75 13.28
C ASP A 19 -7.38 0.94 14.35
N GLY A 20 -6.81 2.13 14.49
CA GLY A 20 -5.82 2.47 15.50
C GLY A 20 -4.38 2.10 15.14
N VAL A 21 -4.04 1.97 13.86
CA VAL A 21 -2.65 1.95 13.40
C VAL A 21 -2.15 3.39 13.34
N ASP A 22 -1.03 3.69 13.99
CA ASP A 22 -0.43 5.02 13.93
C ASP A 22 -0.02 5.38 12.49
N GLN A 23 -0.10 6.68 12.13
CA GLN A 23 0.17 7.14 10.78
C GLN A 23 1.62 6.84 10.33
N GLU A 24 2.61 7.00 11.21
CA GLU A 24 4.00 6.69 10.90
C GLU A 24 4.18 5.18 10.66
N THR A 25 3.47 4.37 11.46
CA THR A 25 3.47 2.92 11.32
C THR A 25 2.87 2.49 9.98
N GLU A 26 1.73 3.06 9.57
CA GLU A 26 1.13 2.77 8.27
C GLU A 26 2.06 3.17 7.12
N GLN A 27 2.69 4.36 7.19
CA GLN A 27 3.65 4.79 6.18
C GLN A 27 4.84 3.83 6.07
N ARG A 28 5.36 3.34 7.20
CA ARG A 28 6.40 2.32 7.22
C ARG A 28 5.93 1.02 6.56
N TYR A 29 4.73 0.52 6.89
CA TYR A 29 4.17 -0.69 6.27
C TYR A 29 4.01 -0.54 4.76
N ARG A 30 3.58 0.63 4.29
CA ARG A 30 3.48 0.89 2.85
C ARG A 30 4.83 0.86 2.16
N ARG A 31 5.86 1.48 2.74
CA ARG A 31 7.24 1.45 2.21
C ARG A 31 7.79 0.03 2.16
N GLU A 32 7.63 -0.73 3.25
CA GLU A 32 8.10 -2.11 3.34
C GLU A 32 7.36 -3.04 2.37
N GLY A 33 6.04 -2.89 2.20
CA GLY A 33 5.25 -3.64 1.23
C GLY A 33 5.66 -3.36 -0.22
N CYS A 34 5.86 -2.10 -0.59
CA CYS A 34 6.36 -1.75 -1.92
C CYS A 34 7.77 -2.30 -2.18
N ARG A 35 8.66 -2.24 -1.18
CA ARG A 35 9.99 -2.85 -1.28
C ARG A 35 9.90 -4.35 -1.50
N PHE A 36 9.03 -5.04 -0.76
CA PHE A 36 8.81 -6.48 -0.94
C PHE A 36 8.33 -6.82 -2.36
N ILE A 37 7.36 -6.07 -2.90
CA ILE A 37 6.86 -6.27 -4.27
C ILE A 37 7.99 -6.10 -5.30
N LEU A 38 8.83 -5.08 -5.13
CA LEU A 38 9.97 -4.82 -6.02
C LEU A 38 11.03 -5.93 -5.90
N ASP A 39 11.44 -6.28 -4.69
CA ASP A 39 12.46 -7.31 -4.46
C ASP A 39 12.00 -8.68 -5.00
N LEU A 40 10.71 -9.01 -4.81
CA LEU A 40 10.12 -10.22 -5.37
C LEU A 40 10.08 -10.17 -6.90
N GLY A 41 9.64 -9.06 -7.48
CA GLY A 41 9.57 -8.91 -8.93
C GLY A 41 10.94 -9.01 -9.61
N ILE A 42 11.99 -8.45 -8.99
CA ILE A 42 13.38 -8.60 -9.45
C ILE A 42 13.79 -10.08 -9.44
N ARG A 43 13.52 -10.80 -8.35
CA ARG A 43 13.86 -12.23 -8.24
C ARG A 43 13.10 -13.10 -9.24
N LEU A 44 11.88 -12.71 -9.58
CA LEU A 44 11.05 -13.39 -10.58
C LEU A 44 11.35 -12.95 -12.02
N GLY A 45 12.28 -12.02 -12.24
CA GLY A 45 12.61 -11.51 -13.58
C GLY A 45 11.48 -10.72 -14.23
N LEU A 46 10.60 -10.11 -13.44
CA LEU A 46 9.47 -9.32 -13.93
C LEU A 46 9.92 -7.95 -14.42
N ARG A 47 9.18 -7.43 -15.39
CA ARG A 47 9.36 -6.07 -15.89
C ARG A 47 8.97 -5.01 -14.85
N SER A 48 9.64 -3.86 -14.89
CA SER A 48 9.39 -2.72 -13.99
C SER A 48 7.95 -2.22 -14.05
N GLU A 49 7.30 -2.27 -15.21
CA GLU A 49 5.90 -1.86 -15.36
C GLU A 49 4.95 -2.79 -14.56
N THR A 50 5.25 -4.09 -14.53
CA THR A 50 4.48 -5.06 -13.75
C THR A 50 4.63 -4.76 -12.25
N MET A 51 5.86 -4.53 -11.79
CA MET A 51 6.12 -4.22 -10.38
C MET A 51 5.49 -2.89 -9.95
N GLY A 52 5.60 -1.85 -10.79
CA GLY A 52 4.96 -0.56 -10.55
C GLY A 52 3.43 -0.67 -10.47
N THR A 53 2.83 -1.47 -11.35
CA THR A 53 1.39 -1.76 -11.32
C THR A 53 1.00 -2.47 -10.02
N GLY A 54 1.78 -3.47 -9.59
CA GLY A 54 1.58 -4.16 -8.31
C GLY A 54 1.63 -3.22 -7.10
N ALA A 55 2.61 -2.31 -7.07
CA ALA A 55 2.72 -1.32 -6.01
C ALA A 55 1.50 -0.35 -5.98
N VAL A 56 0.99 0.06 -7.14
CA VAL A 56 -0.22 0.90 -7.21
C VAL A 56 -1.45 0.14 -6.70
N PHE A 57 -1.63 -1.12 -7.08
CA PHE A 57 -2.72 -1.95 -6.55
C PHE A 57 -2.62 -2.12 -5.04
N PHE A 58 -1.42 -2.36 -4.52
CA PHE A 58 -1.16 -2.42 -3.08
C PHE A 58 -1.55 -1.11 -2.38
N HIS A 59 -1.15 0.06 -2.92
CA HIS A 59 -1.54 1.34 -2.33
C HIS A 59 -3.06 1.54 -2.29
N ARG A 60 -3.74 1.23 -3.40
CA ARG A 60 -5.19 1.34 -3.54
C ARG A 60 -5.95 0.38 -2.63
N PHE A 61 -5.46 -0.84 -2.47
CA PHE A 61 -6.06 -1.84 -1.58
C PHE A 61 -6.17 -1.31 -0.14
N TYR A 62 -5.09 -0.75 0.39
CA TYR A 62 -5.07 -0.19 1.75
C TYR A 62 -5.73 1.19 1.88
N MET A 63 -6.37 1.71 0.83
CA MET A 63 -7.34 2.82 0.98
C MET A 63 -8.71 2.31 1.41
N PHE A 64 -8.98 1.00 1.26
CA PHE A 64 -10.25 0.36 1.62
C PHE A 64 -10.11 -0.71 2.70
N HIS A 65 -8.89 -1.19 2.95
CA HIS A 65 -8.62 -2.24 3.93
C HIS A 65 -7.56 -1.82 4.94
N SER A 66 -7.63 -2.43 6.12
CA SER A 66 -6.74 -2.18 7.24
C SER A 66 -5.58 -3.17 7.27
N PHE A 67 -4.39 -2.69 7.61
CA PHE A 67 -3.21 -3.54 7.88
C PHE A 67 -3.38 -4.43 9.11
N LYS A 68 -4.34 -4.16 10.00
CA LYS A 68 -4.68 -5.08 11.11
C LYS A 68 -5.47 -6.30 10.62
N GLN A 69 -6.35 -6.10 9.64
CA GLN A 69 -7.18 -7.17 9.11
C GLN A 69 -6.42 -8.00 8.06
N TYR A 70 -5.62 -7.34 7.23
CA TYR A 70 -4.83 -7.97 6.19
C TYR A 70 -3.35 -7.73 6.48
N PRO A 71 -2.64 -8.75 7.00
CA PRO A 71 -1.21 -8.66 7.21
C PRO A 71 -0.45 -8.44 5.90
N ARG A 72 0.69 -7.75 6.02
CA ARG A 72 1.62 -7.47 4.92
C ARG A 72 2.51 -8.65 4.52
N TYR A 73 2.38 -9.80 5.22
CA TYR A 73 3.07 -11.08 4.99
C TYR A 73 2.10 -12.24 5.18
#